data_AF-A0A1X0QAB9-F1
#
_entry.id   AF-A0A1X0QAB9-F1
#
_cell.length_a   1.000
_cell.length_b   1.000
_cell.length_c   1.000
_cell.angle_alpha   90.00
_cell.angle_beta   90.00
_cell.angle_gamma   90.00
#
_symmetry.space_group_name_H-M   'P 1'
#
loop_
_entity.id
_entity.type
_entity.pdbx_description
1 polymer ?
#
loop_
_entity_poly.entity_id
_entity_poly.type
_entity_poly.pdbx_seq_one_letter_code
_entity_poly.pdbx_strand_id
1 'polypeptide(L)'
;MQKKDKIKKDHLFDTIEHSVTKMDNEYGANFMEWIKNEQNCKLIGSHLKKYINLYRESKTITTIKWISADWTLRSIILLTRVLLLDPPKSLNESDHTKYKKSVPRIMFGCIYTWNPIFIGEYLLSVTSSLNNSEKSEILYQILNEFNSDKLKAILTVLDKKCNKELKILLLNKFKNRIYMNNTDKWERTDSFLDAMKFL
;
A
#
# COMPACT_ATOMS: atom_id res chain seq x y z
N MET A 1 -16.99 -17.18 -2.03
CA MET A 1 -16.44 -15.95 -1.41
C MET A 1 -16.59 -14.71 -2.28
N GLN A 2 -16.14 -14.73 -3.55
CA GLN A 2 -16.13 -13.55 -4.44
C GLN A 2 -17.47 -12.78 -4.60
N LYS A 3 -18.62 -13.46 -4.58
CA LYS A 3 -19.93 -12.81 -4.77
C LYS A 3 -20.39 -11.99 -3.55
N LYS A 4 -20.10 -12.45 -2.32
CA LYS A 4 -20.46 -11.73 -1.08
C LYS A 4 -19.57 -10.50 -0.87
N ASP A 5 -18.28 -10.60 -1.20
CA ASP A 5 -17.34 -9.48 -1.09
C ASP A 5 -17.62 -8.38 -2.11
N LYS A 6 -18.10 -8.74 -3.31
CA LYS A 6 -18.54 -7.78 -4.33
C LYS A 6 -19.78 -7.00 -3.88
N ILE A 7 -20.85 -7.69 -3.46
CA ILE A 7 -22.10 -7.07 -2.99
C ILE A 7 -21.86 -6.10 -1.82
N LYS A 8 -20.95 -6.46 -0.89
CA LYS A 8 -20.63 -5.63 0.28
C LYS A 8 -19.77 -4.41 -0.07
N LYS A 9 -18.95 -4.51 -1.11
CA LYS A 9 -18.13 -3.41 -1.65
C LYS A 9 -19.01 -2.39 -2.38
N ASP A 10 -19.95 -2.88 -3.18
CA ASP A 10 -20.86 -2.04 -3.97
C ASP A 10 -21.70 -1.15 -3.03
N HIS A 11 -22.34 -1.73 -2.00
CA HIS A 11 -23.10 -0.95 -0.99
C HIS A 11 -22.27 0.13 -0.27
N LEU A 12 -20.97 -0.10 -0.05
CA LEU A 12 -20.13 0.85 0.67
C LEU A 12 -19.72 2.03 -0.22
N PHE A 13 -19.51 1.78 -1.51
CA PHE A 13 -19.26 2.82 -2.51
C PHE A 13 -20.54 3.66 -2.70
N ASP A 14 -21.70 3.02 -2.81
CA ASP A 14 -22.99 3.69 -2.92
C ASP A 14 -23.25 4.64 -1.74
N THR A 15 -22.83 4.25 -0.53
CA THR A 15 -22.97 5.11 0.66
C THR A 15 -22.09 6.36 0.58
N ILE A 16 -20.85 6.23 0.10
CA ILE A 16 -19.94 7.38 -0.08
C ILE A 16 -20.49 8.28 -1.19
N GLU A 17 -20.93 7.69 -2.31
CA GLU A 17 -21.49 8.43 -3.44
C GLU A 17 -22.72 9.22 -3.04
N HIS A 18 -23.67 8.59 -2.37
CA HIS A 18 -24.87 9.25 -1.87
C HIS A 18 -24.54 10.43 -0.94
N SER A 19 -23.55 10.27 -0.07
CA SER A 19 -23.12 11.34 0.84
C SER A 19 -22.52 12.53 0.08
N VAL A 20 -21.66 12.28 -0.91
CA VAL A 20 -21.02 13.35 -1.70
C VAL A 20 -22.04 14.02 -2.62
N THR A 21 -22.93 13.26 -3.28
CA THR A 21 -24.02 13.82 -4.09
C THR A 21 -24.96 14.69 -3.26
N LYS A 22 -25.26 14.31 -2.02
CA LYS A 22 -26.03 15.16 -1.11
C LYS A 22 -25.32 16.49 -0.84
N MET A 23 -24.00 16.47 -0.61
CA MET A 23 -23.21 17.69 -0.44
C MET A 23 -23.20 18.56 -1.70
N ASP A 24 -23.05 17.96 -2.87
CA ASP A 24 -23.09 18.68 -4.15
C ASP A 24 -24.42 19.43 -4.32
N ASN A 25 -25.53 18.75 -4.02
CA ASN A 25 -26.88 19.34 -4.09
C ASN A 25 -27.10 20.43 -3.03
N GLU A 26 -26.64 20.22 -1.80
CA GLU A 26 -26.85 21.15 -0.69
C GLU A 26 -26.04 22.44 -0.86
N TYR A 27 -24.83 22.34 -1.42
CA TYR A 27 -23.92 23.48 -1.57
C TYR A 27 -23.85 24.03 -3.01
N GLY A 28 -24.57 23.44 -3.97
CA GLY A 28 -24.46 23.81 -5.39
C GLY A 28 -23.05 23.65 -5.93
N ALA A 29 -22.35 22.60 -5.52
CA ALA A 29 -20.93 22.36 -5.79
C ALA A 29 -20.73 21.12 -6.69
N ASN A 30 -19.46 20.84 -7.03
CA ASN A 30 -19.06 19.68 -7.85
C ASN A 30 -17.97 18.84 -7.16
N PHE A 31 -18.12 18.58 -5.86
CA PHE A 31 -17.20 17.76 -5.08
C PHE A 31 -17.03 16.36 -5.67
N MET A 32 -18.09 15.74 -6.18
CA MET A 32 -17.99 14.42 -6.81
C MET A 32 -17.00 14.41 -7.99
N GLU A 33 -17.24 15.30 -8.96
CA GLU A 33 -16.40 15.45 -10.15
C GLU A 33 -14.97 15.81 -9.75
N TRP A 34 -14.81 16.72 -8.79
CA TRP A 34 -13.51 17.18 -8.33
C TRP A 34 -12.70 16.07 -7.65
N ILE A 35 -13.32 15.30 -6.75
CA ILE A 35 -12.65 14.20 -6.02
C ILE A 35 -12.33 13.02 -6.96
N LYS A 36 -13.17 12.77 -7.97
CA LYS A 36 -12.98 11.67 -8.93
C LYS A 36 -12.03 12.01 -10.08
N ASN A 37 -11.61 13.26 -10.24
CA ASN A 37 -10.65 13.67 -11.27
C ASN A 37 -9.20 13.30 -10.87
N GLU A 38 -8.57 12.39 -11.64
CA GLU A 38 -7.22 11.92 -11.35
C GLU A 38 -6.14 13.02 -11.45
N GLN A 39 -6.39 14.12 -12.17
CA GLN A 39 -5.48 15.26 -12.23
C GLN A 39 -5.32 15.93 -10.85
N ASN A 40 -6.33 15.79 -9.99
CA ASN A 40 -6.33 16.34 -8.64
C ASN A 40 -5.65 15.43 -7.61
N CYS A 41 -5.11 14.27 -8.00
CA CYS A 41 -4.58 13.25 -7.09
C CYS A 41 -3.59 13.77 -6.04
N LYS A 42 -2.71 14.71 -6.40
CA LYS A 42 -1.75 15.33 -5.46
C LYS A 42 -2.47 16.18 -4.40
N LEU A 43 -3.41 17.02 -4.81
CA LEU A 43 -4.18 17.88 -3.91
C LEU A 43 -5.03 17.03 -2.97
N ILE A 44 -5.73 16.04 -3.53
CA ILE A 44 -6.53 15.08 -2.76
C ILE A 44 -5.65 14.38 -1.70
N GLY A 45 -4.50 13.82 -2.10
CA GLY A 45 -3.58 13.17 -1.17
C GLY A 45 -3.10 14.11 -0.05
N SER A 46 -2.78 15.35 -0.40
CA SER A 46 -2.33 16.37 0.56
C SER A 46 -3.41 16.75 1.59
N HIS A 47 -4.66 16.86 1.16
CA HIS A 47 -5.78 17.16 2.06
C HIS A 47 -6.19 15.95 2.91
N LEU A 48 -6.04 14.73 2.40
CA LEU A 48 -6.48 13.53 3.09
C LEU A 48 -5.50 13.02 4.16
N LYS A 49 -4.19 13.32 4.05
CA LYS A 49 -3.19 12.74 4.98
C LYS A 49 -3.38 13.09 6.45
N LYS A 50 -3.98 14.25 6.76
CA LYS A 50 -4.32 14.63 8.15
C LYS A 50 -5.37 13.73 8.80
N TYR A 51 -6.12 12.97 8.00
CA TYR A 51 -7.18 12.08 8.49
C TYR A 51 -6.72 10.64 8.73
N ILE A 52 -5.50 10.26 8.30
CA ILE A 52 -5.02 8.87 8.39
C ILE A 52 -5.04 8.34 9.82
N ASN A 53 -4.61 9.15 10.80
CA ASN A 53 -4.60 8.76 12.21
C ASN A 53 -5.97 8.89 12.90
N LEU A 54 -6.92 9.60 12.29
CA LEU A 54 -8.24 9.89 12.86
C LEU A 54 -9.24 8.76 12.58
N TYR A 55 -9.07 8.04 11.47
CA TYR A 55 -9.98 6.97 11.06
C TYR A 55 -9.29 5.60 11.13
N ARG A 56 -10.10 4.54 11.19
CA ARG A 56 -9.62 3.16 11.10
C ARG A 56 -9.01 2.91 9.72
N GLU A 57 -7.92 2.14 9.67
CA GLU A 57 -7.21 1.77 8.44
C GLU A 57 -8.17 1.29 7.33
N SER A 58 -9.19 0.48 7.67
CA SER A 58 -10.19 -0.02 6.71
C SER A 58 -11.04 1.07 6.04
N LYS A 59 -11.34 2.16 6.77
CA LYS A 59 -12.05 3.31 6.20
C LYS A 59 -11.14 4.05 5.21
N THR A 60 -9.88 4.27 5.57
CA THR A 60 -8.89 4.88 4.69
C THR A 60 -8.68 4.05 3.42
N ILE A 61 -8.55 2.73 3.54
CA ILE A 61 -8.43 1.80 2.40
C ILE A 61 -9.65 1.93 1.48
N THR A 62 -10.86 1.94 2.06
CA THR A 62 -12.10 2.07 1.29
C THR A 62 -12.14 3.40 0.54
N THR A 63 -11.86 4.51 1.22
CA THR A 63 -11.85 5.84 0.62
C THR A 63 -10.83 5.94 -0.51
N ILE A 64 -9.60 5.44 -0.32
CA ILE A 64 -8.58 5.42 -1.39
C ILE A 64 -9.09 4.62 -2.59
N LYS A 65 -9.63 3.41 -2.37
CA LYS A 65 -10.16 2.56 -3.44
C LYS A 65 -11.35 3.19 -4.17
N TRP A 66 -12.21 3.93 -3.46
CA TRP A 66 -13.35 4.60 -4.05
C TRP A 66 -12.91 5.81 -4.90
N ILE A 67 -12.05 6.67 -4.34
CA ILE A 67 -11.47 7.83 -5.04
C ILE A 67 -10.79 7.36 -6.32
N SER A 68 -9.87 6.39 -6.21
CA SER A 68 -9.05 5.94 -7.33
C SER A 68 -9.66 4.82 -8.15
N ALA A 69 -10.97 4.56 -8.03
CA ALA A 69 -11.66 3.68 -8.96
C ALA A 69 -11.53 4.25 -10.39
N ASP A 70 -11.11 3.40 -11.32
CA ASP A 70 -10.85 3.69 -12.75
C ASP A 70 -9.69 4.65 -13.05
N TRP A 71 -8.88 4.98 -12.05
CA TRP A 71 -7.68 5.78 -12.27
C TRP A 71 -6.53 4.97 -12.87
N THR A 72 -5.64 5.67 -13.57
CA THR A 72 -4.40 5.06 -14.05
C THR A 72 -3.50 4.67 -12.88
N LEU A 73 -2.67 3.63 -13.08
CA LEU A 73 -1.67 3.22 -12.08
C LEU A 73 -0.74 4.38 -11.68
N ARG A 74 -0.39 5.25 -12.64
CA ARG A 74 0.41 6.46 -12.41
C ARG A 74 -0.23 7.38 -11.38
N SER A 75 -1.52 7.67 -11.52
CA SER A 75 -2.27 8.51 -10.59
C SER A 75 -2.42 7.87 -9.21
N ILE A 76 -2.63 6.54 -9.17
CA ILE A 76 -2.68 5.78 -7.90
C ILE A 76 -1.33 5.84 -7.17
N ILE A 77 -0.22 5.65 -7.87
CA ILE A 77 1.14 5.79 -7.30
C ILE A 77 1.35 7.19 -6.73
N LEU A 78 0.92 8.22 -7.45
CA LEU A 78 1.09 9.61 -7.04
C LEU A 78 0.24 9.95 -5.82
N LEU A 79 -1.04 9.56 -5.83
CA LEU A 79 -1.95 9.71 -4.69
C LEU A 79 -1.36 9.03 -3.45
N THR A 80 -1.03 7.75 -3.55
CA THR A 80 -0.55 6.94 -2.42
C THR A 80 0.78 7.44 -1.88
N ARG A 81 1.70 7.92 -2.73
CA ARG A 81 2.96 8.53 -2.29
C ARG A 81 2.70 9.79 -1.47
N VAL A 82 1.93 10.75 -1.99
CA VAL A 82 1.63 12.02 -1.28
C VAL A 82 0.82 11.76 -0.01
N LEU A 83 -0.12 10.83 -0.08
CA LEU A 83 -1.03 10.52 1.02
C LEU A 83 -0.33 9.74 2.15
N LEU A 84 0.51 8.75 1.83
CA LEU A 84 1.00 7.77 2.81
C LEU A 84 2.50 7.89 3.10
N LEU A 85 3.31 8.35 2.14
CA LEU A 85 4.77 8.41 2.29
C LEU A 85 5.31 9.82 2.58
N ASP A 86 4.44 10.84 2.59
CA ASP A 86 4.78 12.22 2.93
C ASP A 86 3.96 12.69 4.16
N PRO A 87 4.36 12.30 5.39
CA PRO A 87 3.59 12.55 6.61
C PRO A 87 3.40 14.05 6.88
N PRO A 88 2.30 14.45 7.54
CA PRO A 88 2.12 15.84 7.96
C PRO A 88 3.26 16.32 8.88
N LYS A 89 3.84 17.49 8.60
CA LYS A 89 4.94 18.07 9.40
C LYS A 89 4.55 18.42 10.84
N SER A 90 3.25 18.55 11.11
CA SER A 90 2.70 18.96 12.40
C SER A 90 2.41 17.80 13.34
N LEU A 91 2.74 16.55 12.98
CA LEU A 91 2.50 15.41 13.85
C LEU A 91 3.45 15.45 15.06
N ASN A 92 2.92 15.17 16.25
CA ASN A 92 3.73 14.87 17.42
C ASN A 92 4.38 13.46 17.26
N GLU A 93 5.26 13.08 18.19
CA GLU A 93 6.01 11.82 18.11
C GLU A 93 5.12 10.57 18.19
N SER A 94 4.08 10.59 19.01
CA SER A 94 3.15 9.45 19.17
C SER A 94 2.30 9.25 17.90
N ASP A 95 1.83 10.34 17.31
CA ASP A 95 1.11 10.33 16.03
C ASP A 95 2.02 9.93 14.88
N HIS A 96 3.28 10.35 14.86
CA HIS A 96 4.27 9.89 13.89
C HIS A 96 4.44 8.37 13.96
N THR A 97 4.51 7.82 15.16
CA THR A 97 4.65 6.37 15.37
C THR A 97 3.40 5.62 14.91
N LYS A 98 2.21 6.12 15.26
CA LYS A 98 0.93 5.54 14.80
C LYS A 98 0.81 5.57 13.28
N TYR A 99 1.21 6.69 12.66
CA TYR A 99 1.19 6.88 11.22
C TYR A 99 2.12 5.86 10.53
N LYS A 100 3.38 5.76 10.97
CA LYS A 100 4.35 4.79 10.43
C LYS A 100 3.85 3.34 10.50
N LYS A 101 3.14 2.96 11.56
CA LYS A 101 2.53 1.63 11.70
C LYS A 101 1.34 1.40 10.77
N SER A 102 0.55 2.44 10.51
CA SER A 102 -0.69 2.35 9.73
C SER A 102 -0.43 2.32 8.22
N VAL A 103 0.60 3.03 7.74
CA VAL A 103 0.92 3.18 6.32
C VAL A 103 1.06 1.85 5.57
N PRO A 104 1.93 0.90 5.98
CA PRO A 104 2.08 -0.35 5.24
C PRO A 104 0.82 -1.22 5.28
N ARG A 105 0.03 -1.17 6.35
CA ARG A 105 -1.26 -1.87 6.44
C ARG A 105 -2.30 -1.31 5.47
N ILE A 106 -2.38 0.02 5.37
CA ILE A 106 -3.24 0.71 4.41
C ILE A 106 -2.80 0.37 2.97
N MET A 107 -1.49 0.42 2.68
CA MET A 107 -0.96 0.06 1.36
C MET A 107 -1.28 -1.40 1.01
N PHE A 108 -1.02 -2.33 1.93
CA PHE A 108 -1.37 -3.74 1.77
C PHE A 108 -2.86 -3.92 1.47
N GLY A 109 -3.75 -3.31 2.27
CA GLY A 109 -5.19 -3.39 2.06
C GLY A 109 -5.64 -2.83 0.71
N CYS A 110 -4.94 -1.83 0.16
CA CYS A 110 -5.20 -1.29 -1.17
C CYS A 110 -4.89 -2.30 -2.28
N ILE A 111 -3.77 -3.02 -2.17
CA ILE A 111 -3.20 -3.83 -3.26
C ILE A 111 -3.38 -5.34 -3.08
N TYR A 112 -3.92 -5.80 -1.93
CA TYR A 112 -4.02 -7.22 -1.57
C TYR A 112 -4.66 -8.10 -2.67
N THR A 113 -5.65 -7.59 -3.41
CA THR A 113 -6.36 -8.35 -4.45
C THR A 113 -5.74 -8.21 -5.84
N TRP A 114 -4.68 -7.42 -6.01
CA TRP A 114 -4.09 -7.14 -7.32
C TRP A 114 -3.26 -8.32 -7.84
N ASN A 115 -2.98 -8.30 -9.15
CA ASN A 115 -2.04 -9.24 -9.76
C ASN A 115 -0.62 -9.01 -9.20
N PRO A 116 0.17 -10.06 -8.95
CA PRO A 116 1.55 -9.95 -8.44
C PRO A 116 2.47 -9.02 -9.24
N ILE A 117 2.33 -8.98 -10.57
CA ILE A 117 3.11 -8.08 -11.44
C ILE A 117 2.78 -6.63 -11.13
N PHE A 118 1.49 -6.28 -11.10
CA PHE A 118 1.06 -4.92 -10.75
C PHE A 118 1.48 -4.52 -9.34
N ILE A 119 1.43 -5.44 -8.38
CA ILE A 119 1.93 -5.19 -7.01
C ILE A 119 3.42 -4.84 -7.04
N GLY A 120 4.24 -5.63 -7.74
CA GLY A 120 5.68 -5.37 -7.87
C GLY A 120 5.99 -4.01 -8.48
N GLU A 121 5.37 -3.67 -9.61
CA GLU A 121 5.54 -2.36 -10.27
C GLU A 121 5.09 -1.20 -9.39
N TYR A 122 3.92 -1.35 -8.74
CA TYR A 122 3.39 -0.34 -7.83
C TYR A 122 4.34 -0.10 -6.65
N LEU A 123 4.81 -1.16 -5.99
CA LEU A 123 5.67 -1.07 -4.81
C LEU A 123 7.02 -0.42 -5.14
N LEU A 124 7.64 -0.77 -6.27
CA LEU A 124 8.88 -0.14 -6.73
C LEU A 124 8.68 1.33 -7.06
N SER A 125 7.56 1.65 -7.72
CA SER A 125 7.27 3.01 -8.15
C SER A 125 6.91 3.91 -6.97
N VAL A 126 6.01 3.48 -6.08
CA VAL A 126 5.55 4.32 -4.96
C VAL A 126 6.69 4.64 -3.99
N THR A 127 7.59 3.67 -3.76
CA THR A 127 8.76 3.82 -2.87
C THR A 127 9.99 4.41 -3.56
N SER A 128 9.90 4.82 -4.83
CA SER A 128 11.08 5.22 -5.62
C SER A 128 11.87 6.38 -5.01
N SER A 129 11.21 7.27 -4.26
CA SER A 129 11.83 8.43 -3.59
C SER A 129 12.44 8.11 -2.22
N LEU A 130 12.23 6.90 -1.69
CA LEU A 130 12.76 6.49 -0.39
C LEU A 130 14.18 5.93 -0.52
N ASN A 131 14.97 6.08 0.55
CA ASN A 131 16.28 5.42 0.63
C ASN A 131 16.12 3.90 0.80
N ASN A 132 17.18 3.13 0.58
CA ASN A 132 17.11 1.66 0.60
C ASN A 132 16.71 1.10 1.98
N SER A 133 17.09 1.78 3.08
CA SER A 133 16.71 1.37 4.44
C SER A 133 15.20 1.50 4.66
N GLU A 134 14.63 2.69 4.42
CA GLU A 134 13.20 2.97 4.53
C GLU A 134 12.37 2.10 3.59
N LYS A 135 12.82 1.97 2.34
CA LYS A 135 12.20 1.12 1.33
C LYS A 135 12.16 -0.33 1.79
N SER A 136 13.27 -0.87 2.29
CA SER A 136 13.32 -2.25 2.78
C SER A 136 12.36 -2.50 3.95
N GLU A 137 12.19 -1.51 4.84
CA GLU A 137 11.28 -1.61 5.98
C GLU A 137 9.82 -1.67 5.54
N ILE A 138 9.39 -0.70 4.72
CA ILE A 138 8.01 -0.63 4.22
C ILE A 138 7.68 -1.85 3.37
N LEU A 139 8.59 -2.22 2.44
CA LEU A 139 8.38 -3.39 1.60
C LEU A 139 8.28 -4.67 2.42
N TYR A 140 9.16 -4.88 3.42
CA TYR A 140 9.07 -6.04 4.29
C TYR A 140 7.73 -6.09 5.02
N GLN A 141 7.30 -4.99 5.65
CA GLN A 141 6.03 -4.93 6.38
C GLN A 141 4.81 -5.22 5.48
N ILE A 142 4.83 -4.78 4.22
CA ILE A 142 3.74 -5.06 3.26
C ILE A 142 3.81 -6.51 2.76
N LEU A 143 5.00 -6.95 2.34
CA LEU A 143 5.20 -8.25 1.70
C LEU A 143 4.96 -9.40 2.67
N ASN A 144 5.28 -9.22 3.96
CA ASN A 144 5.12 -10.23 4.98
C ASN A 144 3.65 -10.62 5.25
N GLU A 145 2.69 -9.82 4.81
CA GLU A 145 1.25 -10.08 4.96
C GLU A 145 0.67 -10.95 3.83
N PHE A 146 1.43 -11.20 2.76
CA PHE A 146 1.00 -12.08 1.67
C PHE A 146 1.27 -13.56 1.99
N ASN A 147 0.41 -14.45 1.47
CA ASN A 147 0.68 -15.89 1.49
C ASN A 147 1.91 -16.25 0.65
N SER A 148 2.49 -17.42 0.89
CA SER A 148 3.74 -17.89 0.28
C SER A 148 3.72 -17.83 -1.25
N ASP A 149 2.66 -18.34 -1.89
CA ASP A 149 2.54 -18.39 -3.35
C ASP A 149 2.54 -16.99 -3.98
N LYS A 150 1.69 -16.10 -3.43
CA LYS A 150 1.57 -14.73 -3.94
C LYS A 150 2.83 -13.92 -3.65
N LEU A 151 3.42 -14.10 -2.47
CA LEU A 151 4.69 -13.50 -2.08
C LEU A 151 5.79 -13.89 -3.08
N LYS A 152 5.97 -15.19 -3.35
CA LYS A 152 6.98 -15.69 -4.32
C LYS A 152 6.82 -15.06 -5.71
N ALA A 153 5.57 -14.94 -6.19
CA ALA A 153 5.28 -14.30 -7.47
C ALA A 153 5.66 -12.81 -7.48
N ILE A 154 5.30 -12.05 -6.43
CA ILE A 154 5.66 -10.62 -6.30
C ILE A 154 7.19 -10.47 -6.26
N LEU A 155 7.84 -11.31 -5.47
CA LEU A 155 9.28 -11.28 -5.28
C LEU A 155 10.08 -11.59 -6.54
N THR A 156 9.57 -12.46 -7.41
CA THR A 156 10.17 -12.72 -8.73
C THR A 156 10.19 -11.45 -9.59
N VAL A 157 9.17 -10.59 -9.47
CA VAL A 157 9.08 -9.31 -10.17
C VAL A 157 10.08 -8.31 -9.56
N LEU A 158 10.12 -8.24 -8.23
CA LEU A 158 11.06 -7.37 -7.52
C LEU A 158 12.51 -7.76 -7.77
N ASP A 159 12.84 -9.05 -7.81
CA ASP A 159 14.22 -9.51 -8.01
C ASP A 159 14.79 -9.02 -9.35
N LYS A 160 13.99 -8.97 -10.42
CA LYS A 160 14.46 -8.49 -11.72
C LYS A 160 14.74 -6.98 -11.76
N LYS A 161 14.19 -6.20 -10.83
CA LYS A 161 14.15 -4.74 -10.89
C LYS A 161 14.79 -4.03 -9.68
N CYS A 162 14.99 -4.73 -8.57
CA CYS A 162 15.64 -4.20 -7.38
C CYS A 162 17.16 -4.15 -7.55
N ASN A 163 17.79 -3.10 -7.00
CA ASN A 163 19.25 -3.04 -6.88
C ASN A 163 19.76 -4.09 -5.85
N LYS A 164 21.04 -4.43 -5.92
CA LYS A 164 21.66 -5.47 -5.08
C LYS A 164 21.56 -5.17 -3.58
N GLU A 165 21.71 -3.90 -3.20
CA GLU A 165 21.67 -3.45 -1.79
C GLU A 165 20.30 -3.70 -1.16
N LEU A 166 19.23 -3.27 -1.83
CA LEU A 166 17.85 -3.47 -1.37
C LEU A 166 17.50 -4.96 -1.24
N LYS A 167 17.98 -5.80 -2.17
CA LYS A 167 17.80 -7.25 -2.08
C LYS A 167 18.43 -7.83 -0.82
N ILE A 168 19.67 -7.43 -0.49
CA ILE A 168 20.36 -7.87 0.73
C ILE A 168 19.59 -7.45 1.98
N LEU A 169 19.12 -6.20 2.04
CA LEU A 169 18.33 -5.69 3.16
C LEU A 169 17.03 -6.48 3.35
N LEU A 170 16.30 -6.73 2.27
CA LEU A 170 15.06 -7.52 2.32
C LEU A 170 15.34 -8.97 2.76
N LEU A 171 16.37 -9.61 2.20
CA LEU A 171 16.76 -10.96 2.60
C LEU A 171 17.08 -11.03 4.09
N ASN A 172 17.84 -10.08 4.63
CA ASN A 172 18.16 -10.06 6.05
C ASN A 172 16.91 -9.94 6.93
N LYS A 173 15.93 -9.12 6.51
CA LYS A 173 14.64 -9.00 7.23
C LYS A 173 13.84 -10.31 7.20
N PHE A 174 13.75 -10.97 6.05
CA PHE A 174 13.05 -12.26 5.94
C PHE A 174 13.79 -13.40 6.67
N LYS A 175 15.13 -13.43 6.64
CA LYS A 175 15.94 -14.40 7.39
C LYS A 175 15.72 -14.27 8.89
N ASN A 176 15.75 -13.05 9.43
CA ASN A 176 15.57 -12.81 10.86
C ASN A 176 14.21 -13.34 11.37
N ARG A 177 13.17 -13.34 10.52
CA ARG A 177 11.88 -13.98 10.83
C ARG A 177 12.00 -15.50 10.96
N ILE A 178 12.73 -16.16 10.06
CA ILE A 178 12.92 -17.62 10.08
C ILE A 178 13.74 -18.03 11.31
N TYR A 179 14.82 -17.31 11.61
CA TYR A 179 15.65 -17.58 12.80
C TYR A 179 14.93 -17.34 14.13
N MET A 180 13.96 -16.41 14.18
CA MET A 180 13.12 -16.19 15.37
C MET A 180 12.09 -17.33 15.56
N ASN A 181 11.79 -18.12 14.53
CA ASN A 181 10.82 -19.23 14.57
C ASN A 181 11.49 -20.63 14.66
N ASN A 182 12.81 -20.74 14.46
CA ASN A 182 13.69 -21.91 14.59
C ASN A 182 13.17 -23.31 14.20
N THR A 183 13.64 -23.82 13.06
CA THR A 183 14.24 -25.17 12.84
C THR A 183 14.65 -25.26 11.37
N ASP A 184 15.91 -24.95 11.05
CA ASP A 184 16.74 -25.66 10.04
C ASP A 184 17.92 -24.81 9.54
N LYS A 185 19.06 -25.51 9.40
CA LYS A 185 20.34 -24.98 8.94
C LYS A 185 20.23 -24.45 7.51
N TRP A 186 20.50 -23.17 7.31
CA TRP A 186 20.60 -22.55 5.99
C TRP A 186 21.99 -22.72 5.39
N GLU A 187 22.09 -23.46 4.29
CA GLU A 187 23.26 -23.45 3.41
C GLU A 187 23.18 -22.28 2.42
N ARG A 188 24.27 -21.52 2.33
CA ARG A 188 24.38 -20.30 1.51
C ARG A 188 24.23 -20.63 0.02
N THR A 189 23.15 -20.17 -0.61
CA THR A 189 23.02 -20.12 -2.08
C THR A 189 22.59 -18.72 -2.55
N ASP A 190 23.21 -18.28 -3.65
CA ASP A 190 23.31 -16.88 -4.12
C ASP A 190 22.07 -16.29 -4.81
N SER A 191 20.90 -16.94 -4.70
CA SER A 191 19.68 -16.55 -5.40
C SER A 191 18.57 -16.18 -4.41
N PHE A 192 17.99 -14.98 -4.57
CA PHE A 192 16.88 -14.46 -3.76
C PHE A 192 15.67 -15.43 -3.74
N LEU A 193 15.49 -16.19 -4.83
CA LEU A 193 14.42 -17.18 -4.98
C LEU A 193 14.75 -18.52 -4.34
N ASP A 194 16.01 -18.96 -4.32
CA ASP A 194 16.43 -20.19 -3.64
C ASP A 194 16.43 -20.03 -2.12
N ALA A 195 16.81 -18.85 -1.66
CA ALA A 195 16.66 -18.41 -0.28
C ALA A 195 15.19 -18.42 0.21
N MET A 196 14.21 -18.29 -0.68
CA MET A 196 12.77 -18.31 -0.33
C MET A 196 12.08 -19.66 -0.57
N LYS A 197 12.78 -20.67 -1.12
CA LYS A 197 12.24 -22.03 -1.25
C LYS A 197 12.08 -22.74 0.11
N PHE A 198 12.62 -22.16 1.19
CA PHE A 198 12.59 -22.68 2.56
C PHE A 198 11.77 -21.82 3.54
N LEU A 199 10.97 -20.86 3.05
CA LEU A 199 9.90 -20.25 3.87
C LEU A 199 8.77 -21.27 4.09
#